data_AF-A0A1Y1NMK1-F1
#
_entry.id   AF-A0A1Y1NMK1-F1
#
_cell.length_a   1.000
_cell.length_b   1.000
_cell.length_c   1.000
_cell.angle_alpha   90.00
_cell.angle_beta   90.00
_cell.angle_gamma   90.00
#
_symmetry.space_group_name_H-M   'P 1'
#
loop_
_entity.id
_entity.type
_entity.pdbx_description
1 polymer ?
#
loop_
_entity_poly.entity_id
_entity_poly.type
_entity_poly.pdbx_seq_one_letter_code
_entity_poly.pdbx_strand_id
1 'polypeptide(L)'
;MELKLSLGWDNLVVTTFGEPRVGNYQLARYIDKAFQLDGTKNLEHRTYRRVTHNNDPVPLLPLEEWGYSPHGGEIYISKQELQPTEEDIRTCVGDSDPECGAGAETSLLEDMRRLLHFASASPSIEEYIVARTLPTRLKIWQLFFAHRDYFWRLGLCVPGGDPANWGRGWSGGIESEEL
;
A
#
# COMPACT_ATOMS: atom_id res chain seq x y z
N MET A 1 14.72 10.32 -3.10
CA MET A 1 15.60 10.51 -4.28
C MET A 1 16.68 11.57 -4.04
N GLU A 2 16.33 12.78 -3.62
CA GLU A 2 17.30 13.88 -3.37
C GLU A 2 18.46 13.49 -2.43
N LEU A 3 18.17 12.82 -1.31
CA LEU A 3 19.19 12.35 -0.36
C LEU A 3 20.28 11.51 -1.04
N LYS A 4 19.88 10.59 -1.93
CA LYS A 4 20.83 9.71 -2.64
C LYS A 4 21.52 10.42 -3.80
N LEU A 5 20.74 11.12 -4.64
CA LEU A 5 21.21 11.60 -5.94
C LEU A 5 21.86 12.98 -5.89
N SER A 6 21.34 13.89 -5.05
CA SER A 6 21.84 15.26 -4.93
C SER A 6 22.83 15.38 -3.77
N LEU A 7 22.53 14.73 -2.65
CA LEU A 7 23.35 14.81 -1.43
C LEU A 7 24.36 13.67 -1.28
N GLY A 8 24.36 12.69 -2.19
CA GLY A 8 25.37 11.63 -2.26
C GLY A 8 25.32 10.63 -1.11
N TRP A 9 24.15 10.35 -0.52
CA TRP A 9 24.04 9.36 0.55
C TRP A 9 24.10 7.93 0.00
N ASP A 10 25.21 7.23 0.28
CA ASP A 10 25.44 5.88 -0.23
C ASP A 10 24.80 4.77 0.62
N ASN A 11 24.63 4.99 1.93
CA ASN A 11 24.05 4.04 2.89
C ASN A 11 22.56 4.33 3.19
N LEU A 12 21.80 4.67 2.16
CA LEU A 12 20.36 4.92 2.30
C LEU A 12 19.55 3.64 2.12
N VAL A 13 18.72 3.30 3.10
CA VAL A 13 17.69 2.26 2.98
C VAL A 13 16.32 2.92 2.99
N VAL A 14 15.52 2.63 1.97
CA VAL A 14 14.15 3.09 1.79
C VAL A 14 13.23 1.88 1.87
N THR A 15 12.29 1.90 2.81
CA THR A 15 11.23 0.91 2.91
C THR A 15 9.89 1.62 2.93
N THR A 16 9.02 1.28 2.01
CA THR A 16 7.66 1.80 1.94
C THR A 16 6.65 0.67 2.13
N PHE A 17 5.45 1.01 2.60
CA PHE A 17 4.36 0.08 2.85
C PHE A 17 3.13 0.61 2.12
N GLY A 18 2.58 -0.18 1.20
CA GLY A 18 1.43 0.25 0.40
C GLY A 18 1.74 1.44 -0.50
N GLU A 19 2.98 1.56 -0.99
CA GLU A 19 3.39 2.66 -1.87
C GLU A 19 2.59 2.63 -3.18
N PRO A 20 1.84 3.70 -3.51
CA PRO A 20 1.20 3.84 -4.80
C PRO A 20 2.24 4.08 -5.90
N ARG A 21 1.85 3.87 -7.17
CA ARG A 21 2.67 4.24 -8.32
C ARG A 21 2.98 5.74 -8.31
N VAL A 22 4.26 6.07 -8.26
CA VAL A 22 4.72 7.46 -8.05
C VAL A 22 4.88 8.26 -9.35
N GLY A 23 4.85 7.61 -10.51
CA GLY A 23 4.91 8.30 -11.79
C GLY A 23 4.86 7.36 -12.98
N ASN A 24 5.32 7.85 -14.12
CA ASN A 24 5.30 7.12 -15.38
C ASN A 24 6.46 6.12 -15.51
N TYR A 25 6.44 5.36 -16.61
CA TYR A 25 7.49 4.40 -16.97
C TYR A 25 8.91 4.98 -16.90
N GLN A 26 9.09 6.23 -17.35
CA GLN A 26 10.41 6.87 -17.36
C GLN A 26 10.91 7.14 -15.93
N LEU A 27 10.03 7.58 -15.03
CA LEU A 27 10.38 7.75 -13.62
C LEU A 27 10.66 6.41 -12.95
N ALA A 28 9.85 5.38 -13.23
CA ALA A 28 10.05 4.04 -12.68
C ALA A 28 11.46 3.52 -13.03
N ARG A 29 11.81 3.51 -14.33
CA ARG A 29 13.15 3.14 -14.81
C ARG A 29 14.28 3.95 -14.18
N TYR A 30 14.04 5.23 -13.92
CA TYR A 30 15.05 6.08 -13.31
C TYR A 30 15.31 5.66 -11.85
N ILE A 31 14.25 5.34 -11.10
CA ILE A 31 14.35 4.79 -9.75
C ILE A 31 15.07 3.44 -9.78
N ASP A 32 14.72 2.55 -10.71
CA ASP A 32 15.35 1.24 -10.82
C ASP A 32 16.84 1.33 -11.05
N LYS A 33 17.28 2.25 -11.93
CA LYS A 33 18.71 2.49 -12.16
C LYS A 33 19.38 3.11 -10.95
N ALA A 34 18.76 4.09 -10.32
CA ALA A 34 19.32 4.79 -9.16
C ALA A 34 19.55 3.84 -7.96
N PHE A 35 18.67 2.85 -7.78
CA PHE A 35 18.71 1.89 -6.67
C PHE A 35 19.13 0.47 -7.08
N GLN A 36 19.51 0.27 -8.34
CA GLN A 36 19.94 -1.02 -8.90
C GLN A 36 18.89 -2.13 -8.68
N LEU A 37 17.63 -1.81 -8.99
CA LEU A 37 16.49 -2.72 -8.83
C LEU A 37 16.34 -3.67 -10.03
N ASP A 38 16.96 -3.34 -11.16
CA ASP A 38 17.02 -4.19 -12.35
C ASP A 38 17.83 -5.49 -12.08
N GLY A 39 17.16 -6.66 -12.10
CA GLY A 39 17.82 -7.96 -12.07
C GLY A 39 17.18 -9.02 -11.15
N THR A 40 17.77 -10.23 -11.14
CA THR A 40 17.29 -11.40 -10.39
C THR A 40 18.20 -11.81 -9.23
N LYS A 41 19.29 -11.07 -8.99
CA LYS A 41 20.30 -11.38 -7.97
C LYS A 41 20.15 -10.46 -6.78
N ASN A 42 20.52 -10.96 -5.59
CA ASN A 42 20.59 -10.17 -4.35
C ASN A 42 19.28 -9.43 -4.00
N LEU A 43 18.14 -10.02 -4.33
CA LEU A 43 16.83 -9.38 -4.19
C LEU A 43 16.58 -8.89 -2.75
N GLU A 44 16.98 -9.68 -1.75
CA GLU A 44 16.85 -9.37 -0.31
C GLU A 44 17.75 -8.22 0.16
N HIS A 45 18.85 -7.96 -0.56
CA HIS A 45 19.82 -6.92 -0.21
C HIS A 45 19.53 -5.58 -0.89
N ARG A 46 18.42 -5.46 -1.63
CA ARG A 46 17.99 -4.20 -2.24
C ARG A 46 17.78 -3.14 -1.17
N THR A 47 18.20 -1.92 -1.48
CA THR A 47 18.13 -0.77 -0.57
C THR A 47 16.85 0.04 -0.73
N TYR A 48 16.12 -0.12 -1.84
CA TYR A 48 14.74 0.35 -1.98
C TYR A 48 13.82 -0.87 -1.94
N ARG A 49 12.90 -0.88 -0.98
CA ARG A 49 11.99 -1.99 -0.69
C ARG A 49 10.57 -1.46 -0.67
N ARG A 50 9.72 -2.04 -1.50
CA ARG A 50 8.29 -1.73 -1.58
C ARG A 50 7.50 -2.88 -1.01
N VAL A 51 7.04 -2.76 0.22
CA VAL A 51 6.19 -3.78 0.83
C VAL A 51 4.76 -3.60 0.33
N THR A 52 4.22 -4.63 -0.31
CA THR A 52 2.85 -4.70 -0.80
C THR A 52 2.12 -5.85 -0.10
N HIS A 53 0.80 -5.75 -0.01
CA HIS A 53 -0.03 -6.74 0.68
C HIS A 53 -1.14 -7.24 -0.23
N ASN A 54 -1.47 -8.52 -0.11
CA ASN A 54 -2.60 -9.13 -0.82
C ASN A 54 -3.89 -8.32 -0.59
N ASN A 55 -4.62 -8.01 -1.66
CA ASN A 55 -5.84 -7.20 -1.66
C ASN A 55 -5.67 -5.74 -1.22
N ASP A 56 -4.45 -5.21 -1.06
CA ASP A 56 -4.25 -3.77 -0.95
C ASP A 56 -4.33 -3.13 -2.34
N PRO A 57 -5.33 -2.26 -2.61
CA PRO A 57 -5.46 -1.62 -3.92
C PRO A 57 -4.50 -0.45 -4.12
N VAL A 58 -3.90 0.10 -3.07
CA VAL A 58 -3.14 1.36 -3.16
C VAL A 58 -1.89 1.21 -4.04
N PRO A 59 -1.09 0.12 -3.95
CA PRO A 59 0.04 -0.11 -4.85
C PRO A 59 -0.31 -0.18 -6.35
N LEU A 60 -1.57 -0.44 -6.67
CA LEU A 60 -2.07 -0.56 -8.04
C LEU A 60 -2.61 0.77 -8.59
N LEU A 61 -2.52 1.84 -7.80
CA LEU A 61 -2.97 3.17 -8.15
C LEU A 61 -1.79 4.16 -8.22
N PRO A 62 -1.85 5.19 -9.09
CA PRO A 62 -2.84 5.38 -10.16
C PRO A 62 -2.74 4.30 -11.25
N LEU A 63 -3.77 4.17 -12.08
CA LEU A 63 -3.88 3.09 -13.07
C LEU A 63 -2.83 3.18 -14.19
N GLU A 64 -2.48 2.04 -14.80
CA GLU A 64 -1.52 1.99 -15.91
C GLU A 64 -2.09 2.67 -17.16
N GLU A 65 -3.41 2.58 -17.36
CA GLU A 65 -4.12 3.28 -18.43
C GLU A 65 -3.97 4.81 -18.36
N TRP A 66 -3.61 5.34 -17.19
CA TRP A 66 -3.32 6.76 -17.00
C TRP A 66 -1.84 7.10 -17.24
N GLY A 67 -1.04 6.13 -17.65
CA GLY A 67 0.39 6.26 -17.94
C GLY A 67 1.30 6.11 -16.72
N TYR A 68 0.78 5.59 -15.59
CA TYR A 68 1.57 5.30 -14.41
C TYR A 68 2.18 3.90 -14.49
N SER A 69 3.36 3.73 -13.90
CA SER A 69 4.08 2.46 -13.85
C SER A 69 4.63 2.23 -12.45
N PRO A 70 4.53 1.02 -11.90
CA PRO A 70 5.34 0.66 -10.74
C PRO A 70 6.83 0.65 -11.15
N HIS A 71 7.70 0.86 -10.17
CA HIS A 71 9.12 0.52 -10.25
C HIS A 71 9.39 -0.78 -9.48
N GLY A 72 10.58 -1.36 -9.62
CA GLY A 72 10.94 -2.61 -8.98
C GLY A 72 11.16 -2.53 -7.46
N GLY A 73 11.62 -3.64 -6.88
CA GLY A 73 11.91 -3.73 -5.44
C GLY A 73 10.72 -4.16 -4.57
N GLU A 74 9.69 -4.74 -5.18
CA GLU A 74 8.52 -5.24 -4.45
C GLU A 74 8.86 -6.44 -3.53
N ILE A 75 8.34 -6.37 -2.31
CA ILE A 75 8.27 -7.44 -1.32
C ILE A 75 6.79 -7.68 -1.03
N TYR A 76 6.26 -8.79 -1.52
CA TYR A 76 4.84 -9.10 -1.48
C TYR A 76 4.49 -9.99 -0.29
N ILE A 77 3.51 -9.55 0.50
CA ILE A 77 2.88 -10.34 1.56
C ILE A 77 1.68 -11.07 0.95
N SER A 78 1.82 -12.38 0.72
CA SER A 78 0.78 -13.17 0.05
C SER A 78 -0.39 -13.55 0.96
N LYS A 79 -0.16 -13.63 2.26
CA LYS A 79 -1.20 -13.97 3.24
C LYS A 79 -2.09 -12.76 3.50
N GLN A 80 -3.41 -13.00 3.52
CA GLN A 80 -4.39 -11.94 3.71
C GLN A 80 -4.56 -11.53 5.18
N GLU A 81 -4.37 -12.46 6.12
CA GLU A 81 -4.55 -12.22 7.55
C GLU A 81 -3.24 -11.94 8.30
N LEU A 82 -3.32 -11.07 9.30
CA LEU A 82 -2.25 -10.91 10.28
C LEU A 82 -2.15 -12.16 11.19
N GLN A 83 -0.96 -12.58 11.62
CA GLN A 83 0.37 -12.10 11.22
C GLN A 83 0.96 -13.03 10.14
N PRO A 84 1.61 -12.50 9.09
CA PRO A 84 2.32 -13.32 8.10
C PRO A 84 3.55 -13.98 8.70
N THR A 85 3.90 -15.16 8.19
CA THR A 85 5.17 -15.85 8.47
C THR A 85 6.17 -15.60 7.35
N GLU A 86 7.41 -16.06 7.50
CA GLU A 86 8.46 -15.87 6.49
C GLU A 86 8.08 -16.51 5.14
N GLU A 87 7.34 -17.62 5.15
CA GLU A 87 6.85 -18.31 3.95
C GLU A 87 5.77 -17.52 3.19
N ASP A 88 5.11 -16.58 3.88
CA ASP A 88 4.11 -15.69 3.30
C ASP A 88 4.75 -14.46 2.60
N ILE A 89 6.07 -14.32 2.68
CA ILE A 89 6.82 -13.18 2.14
C ILE A 89 7.57 -13.59 0.88
N ARG A 90 7.38 -12.83 -0.20
CA ARG A 90 8.04 -13.07 -1.48
C ARG A 90 8.76 -11.82 -1.93
N THR A 91 9.98 -11.97 -2.47
CA THR A 91 10.65 -10.86 -3.13
C THR A 91 10.47 -10.97 -4.64
N CYS A 92 9.91 -9.92 -5.24
CA CYS A 92 9.43 -9.93 -6.61
C CYS A 92 10.49 -9.44 -7.60
N VAL A 93 10.40 -9.92 -8.84
CA VAL A 93 11.36 -9.64 -9.90
C VAL A 93 10.81 -8.61 -10.88
N GLY A 94 11.60 -7.55 -11.10
CA GLY A 94 11.23 -6.47 -12.01
C GLY A 94 10.14 -5.57 -11.44
N ASP A 95 9.48 -4.84 -12.33
CA ASP A 95 8.51 -3.80 -11.98
C ASP A 95 7.09 -4.36 -11.80
N SER A 96 6.78 -5.45 -12.50
CA SER A 96 5.47 -6.09 -12.52
C SER A 96 5.63 -7.62 -12.58
N ASP A 97 5.77 -8.27 -11.41
CA ASP A 97 5.87 -9.71 -11.28
C ASP A 97 4.46 -10.34 -11.15
N PRO A 98 4.03 -11.22 -12.09
CA PRO A 98 2.68 -11.80 -12.06
C PRO A 98 2.43 -12.70 -10.84
N GLU A 99 3.48 -13.18 -10.16
CA GLU A 99 3.36 -13.99 -8.94
C GLU A 99 3.21 -13.14 -7.66
N CYS A 100 3.19 -11.80 -7.81
CA CYS A 100 3.09 -10.80 -6.75
C CYS A 100 1.86 -9.87 -6.93
N GLY A 101 1.96 -8.61 -6.49
CA GLY A 101 0.86 -7.65 -6.52
C GLY A 101 0.34 -7.34 -7.93
N ALA A 102 1.19 -7.41 -8.95
CA ALA A 102 0.78 -7.17 -10.34
C ALA A 102 -0.26 -8.20 -10.85
N GLY A 103 -0.24 -9.42 -10.31
CA GLY A 103 -1.26 -10.44 -10.63
C GLY A 103 -2.68 -10.05 -10.17
N ALA A 104 -2.81 -9.17 -9.17
CA ALA A 104 -4.10 -8.71 -8.65
C ALA A 104 -4.73 -7.57 -9.49
N GLU A 105 -3.99 -7.00 -10.45
CA GLU A 105 -4.43 -5.84 -11.26
C GLU A 105 -5.69 -6.12 -12.09
N THR A 106 -5.87 -7.35 -12.56
CA THR A 106 -7.03 -7.72 -13.37
C THR A 106 -8.35 -7.57 -12.61
N SER A 107 -8.35 -7.92 -11.31
CA SER A 107 -9.54 -7.82 -10.45
C SER A 107 -9.90 -6.36 -10.17
N LEU A 108 -8.89 -5.52 -9.85
CA LEU A 108 -9.13 -4.11 -9.57
C LEU A 108 -9.58 -3.34 -10.79
N LEU A 109 -9.06 -3.66 -11.98
CA LEU A 109 -9.50 -3.03 -13.21
C LEU A 109 -10.95 -3.36 -13.55
N GLU A 110 -11.40 -4.60 -13.33
CA GLU A 110 -12.82 -4.95 -13.46
C GLU A 110 -13.69 -4.20 -12.46
N ASP A 111 -13.26 -4.11 -11.19
CA ASP A 111 -14.01 -3.42 -10.15
C ASP A 111 -14.07 -1.90 -10.38
N MET A 112 -12.97 -1.28 -10.82
CA MET A 112 -12.93 0.14 -11.17
C MET A 112 -13.68 0.45 -12.46
N ARG A 113 -13.62 -0.41 -13.49
CA ARG A 113 -14.47 -0.28 -14.68
C ARG A 113 -15.94 -0.35 -14.31
N ARG A 114 -16.34 -1.26 -13.42
CA ARG A 114 -17.73 -1.32 -12.91
C ARG A 114 -18.13 -0.04 -12.21
N LEU A 115 -17.27 0.53 -11.36
CA LEU A 115 -17.53 1.80 -10.68
C LEU A 115 -17.63 2.99 -11.67
N LEU A 116 -16.73 3.07 -12.64
CA LEU A 116 -16.69 4.16 -13.63
C LEU A 116 -17.83 4.06 -14.64
N HIS A 117 -18.23 2.86 -15.07
CA HIS A 117 -19.41 2.65 -15.91
C HIS A 117 -20.71 3.04 -15.22
N PHE A 118 -20.81 2.83 -13.89
CA PHE A 118 -21.96 3.29 -13.11
C PHE A 118 -22.06 4.83 -13.09
N ALA A 119 -20.91 5.52 -13.07
CA ALA A 119 -20.86 6.98 -13.07
C ALA A 119 -21.11 7.60 -14.46
N SER A 120 -20.79 6.90 -15.56
CA SER A 120 -20.90 7.44 -16.92
C SER A 120 -22.27 7.28 -17.59
N ALA A 121 -23.22 6.56 -16.96
CA ALA A 121 -24.46 6.12 -17.61
C ALA A 121 -25.77 6.78 -17.10
N SER A 122 -25.75 7.75 -16.18
CA SER A 122 -27.00 8.34 -15.65
C SER A 122 -27.18 9.84 -15.97
N PRO A 123 -28.26 10.25 -16.66
CA PRO A 123 -28.54 11.64 -16.99
C PRO A 123 -29.40 12.37 -15.93
N SER A 124 -29.73 11.75 -14.79
CA SER A 124 -30.63 12.33 -13.79
C SER A 124 -29.91 12.63 -12.45
N ILE A 125 -30.17 13.83 -11.91
CA ILE A 125 -29.56 14.33 -10.66
C ILE A 125 -29.99 13.50 -9.44
N GLU A 126 -31.19 12.93 -9.46
CA GLU A 126 -31.73 12.10 -8.37
C GLU A 126 -30.98 10.77 -8.25
N GLU A 127 -30.60 10.16 -9.39
CA GLU A 127 -29.84 8.92 -9.45
C GLU A 127 -28.32 9.15 -9.29
N TYR A 128 -27.82 10.37 -9.55
CA TYR A 128 -26.46 10.80 -9.19
C TYR A 128 -26.25 10.86 -7.68
N ILE A 129 -27.28 11.28 -6.92
CA ILE A 129 -27.29 11.19 -5.46
C ILE A 129 -27.33 9.72 -5.04
N VAL A 130 -28.11 8.86 -5.71
CA VAL A 130 -28.15 7.41 -5.44
C VAL A 130 -26.81 6.71 -5.73
N ALA A 131 -26.11 7.09 -6.80
CA ALA A 131 -24.78 6.58 -7.13
C ALA A 131 -23.69 7.06 -6.15
N ARG A 132 -23.85 8.27 -5.57
CA ARG A 132 -23.00 8.78 -4.48
C ARG A 132 -23.40 8.27 -3.10
N THR A 133 -24.64 7.87 -2.89
CA THR A 133 -25.04 6.99 -1.78
C THR A 133 -24.68 5.57 -2.18
N LEU A 134 -23.37 5.32 -2.25
CA LEU A 134 -22.78 4.01 -2.44
C LEU A 134 -23.64 2.98 -1.70
N PRO A 135 -24.15 1.92 -2.37
CA PRO A 135 -24.89 0.90 -1.67
C PRO A 135 -24.01 0.45 -0.51
N THR A 136 -24.54 0.45 0.70
CA THR A 136 -23.89 -0.06 1.94
C THR A 136 -23.37 -1.49 1.80
N ARG A 137 -23.66 -2.13 0.66
CA ARG A 137 -23.20 -3.42 0.17
C ARG A 137 -21.81 -3.41 -0.49
N LEU A 138 -21.35 -2.29 -1.06
CA LEU A 138 -19.98 -2.10 -1.54
C LEU A 138 -19.19 -1.41 -0.45
N LYS A 139 -18.59 -2.22 0.42
CA LYS A 139 -17.77 -1.75 1.53
C LYS A 139 -16.43 -1.24 0.99
N ILE A 140 -16.41 -0.09 0.31
CA ILE A 140 -15.18 0.55 -0.20
C ILE A 140 -14.16 0.76 0.92
N TRP A 141 -14.62 0.96 2.15
CA TRP A 141 -13.76 0.99 3.35
C TRP A 141 -13.02 -0.31 3.63
N GLN A 142 -13.54 -1.48 3.22
CA GLN A 142 -12.85 -2.77 3.36
C GLN A 142 -11.61 -2.87 2.47
N LEU A 143 -11.58 -2.16 1.33
CA LEU A 143 -10.40 -2.11 0.47
C LEU A 143 -9.19 -1.50 1.21
N PHE A 144 -9.44 -0.64 2.19
CA PHE A 144 -8.39 -0.06 3.03
C PHE A 144 -8.02 -0.92 4.24
N PHE A 145 -8.62 -2.10 4.43
CA PHE A 145 -8.23 -2.98 5.54
C PHE A 145 -6.88 -3.65 5.26
N ALA A 146 -6.70 -4.20 4.06
CA ALA A 146 -5.40 -4.72 3.62
C ALA A 146 -4.33 -3.64 3.58
N HIS A 147 -4.70 -2.42 3.16
CA HIS A 147 -3.80 -1.25 3.16
C HIS A 147 -3.26 -0.86 4.55
N ARG A 148 -3.89 -1.34 5.62
CA ARG A 148 -3.47 -1.09 7.00
C ARG A 148 -2.70 -2.24 7.60
N ASP A 149 -2.75 -3.43 7.03
CA ASP A 149 -2.29 -4.64 7.70
C ASP A 149 -0.95 -5.09 7.08
N TYR A 150 0.15 -4.49 7.56
CA TYR A 150 1.53 -4.75 7.10
C TYR A 150 2.39 -5.31 8.23
N PHE A 151 2.42 -6.65 8.37
CA PHE A 151 2.94 -7.40 9.54
C PHE A 151 2.16 -7.15 10.85
N TRP A 152 1.70 -5.91 11.03
CA TRP A 152 0.87 -5.42 12.10
C TRP A 152 -0.17 -4.47 11.53
N ARG A 153 -1.24 -4.23 12.30
CA ARG A 153 -2.23 -3.25 11.94
C ARG A 153 -1.70 -1.83 12.16
N LEU A 154 -1.37 -1.15 11.07
CA LEU A 154 -1.10 0.28 11.01
C LEU A 154 -2.42 1.04 11.24
N GLY A 155 -2.43 1.86 12.29
CA GLY A 155 -3.60 2.62 12.72
C GLY A 155 -3.27 4.11 12.85
N LEU A 156 -4.32 4.93 12.96
CA LEU A 156 -4.15 6.35 13.26
C LEU A 156 -3.59 6.47 14.68
N CYS A 157 -2.39 7.02 14.82
CA CYS A 157 -1.88 7.44 16.12
C CYS A 157 -2.63 8.69 16.55
N VAL A 158 -3.77 8.49 17.22
CA VAL A 158 -4.53 9.59 17.80
C VAL A 158 -3.88 9.99 19.12
N PRO A 159 -3.59 11.29 19.38
CA PRO A 159 -3.14 11.73 20.68
C PRO A 159 -4.11 11.25 21.76
N GLY A 160 -3.63 10.42 22.71
CA GLY A 160 -4.47 9.76 23.71
C GLY A 160 -4.71 8.25 23.50
N GLY A 161 -4.20 7.65 22.42
CA GLY A 161 -4.29 6.21 22.17
C GLY A 161 -5.61 5.77 21.53
N ASP A 162 -5.94 4.47 21.64
CA ASP A 162 -7.15 3.87 21.07
C ASP A 162 -8.42 4.61 21.53
N PRO A 163 -9.27 5.11 20.60
CA PRO A 163 -10.54 5.75 20.93
C PRO A 163 -11.45 4.90 21.83
N ALA A 164 -11.33 3.57 21.78
CA ALA A 164 -12.08 2.67 22.67
C ALA A 164 -11.67 2.78 24.15
N ASN A 165 -10.54 3.41 24.45
CA ASN A 165 -10.04 3.66 25.81
C ASN A 165 -10.20 5.12 26.26
N TRP A 166 -10.79 6.00 25.43
CA TRP A 166 -11.05 7.38 25.84
C TRP A 166 -12.15 7.44 26.90
N GLY A 167 -11.78 7.86 28.11
CA GLY A 167 -12.69 7.95 29.26
C GLY A 167 -12.41 6.94 30.37
N ARG A 168 -11.47 6.00 30.19
CA ARG A 168 -10.84 5.32 31.32
C ARG A 168 -9.78 6.25 31.90
N GLY A 169 -10.14 6.94 32.98
CA GLY A 169 -9.24 7.84 33.68
C GLY A 169 -7.90 7.18 33.97
N TRP A 170 -6.82 7.92 33.72
CA TRP A 170 -5.50 7.58 34.19
C TRP A 170 -5.52 7.69 35.72
N SER A 171 -5.89 6.61 36.42
CA SER A 171 -5.59 6.49 37.83
C SER A 171 -4.10 6.22 37.94
N GLY A 172 -3.34 7.29 38.18
CA GLY A 172 -1.94 7.20 38.54
C GLY A 172 -1.77 6.29 39.75
N GLY A 173 -0.95 5.27 39.60
CA GLY A 173 -0.32 4.58 40.72
C GLY A 173 1.11 5.09 40.84
N ILE A 174 1.29 6.18 41.59
CA ILE A 174 2.53 6.36 42.34
C ILE A 174 2.38 5.44 43.55
N GLU A 175 3.12 4.34 43.59
CA GLU A 175 3.51 3.73 44.86
C GLU A 175 5.02 3.87 44.99
N SER A 176 5.37 4.80 45.86
CA SER A 176 6.68 5.00 46.47
C SER A 176 7.13 3.74 47.23
N GLU A 177 8.40 3.39 47.03
CA GLU A 177 9.39 3.00 48.05
C GLU A 177 9.02 1.99 49.15
N GLU A 178 9.71 0.84 49.13
CA GLU A 178 10.58 0.25 50.19
C GLU A 178 10.44 -1.27 50.36
N LEU A 179 11.44 -2.00 49.85
CA LEU A 179 12.36 -2.84 50.64
C LEU A 179 13.58 -3.24 49.79
#